data_AF-A0A2J8PM10-F1
#
_entry.id   AF-A0A2J8PM10-F1
#
_cell.length_a   1.000
_cell.length_b   1.000
_cell.length_c   1.000
_cell.angle_alpha   90.00
_cell.angle_beta   90.00
_cell.angle_gamma   90.00
#
_symmetry.space_group_name_H-M   'P 1'
#
loop_
_entity.id
_entity.type
_entity.pdbx_description
1 polymer ?
#
loop_
_entity_poly.entity_id
_entity_poly.type
_entity_poly.pdbx_seq_one_letter_code
_entity_poly.pdbx_strand_id
1 'polypeptide(L)'
;IGSLSLHCTIDEKRLAGYCQACDVLVPSSDSTSQQLTPYSQVHICLRSGNYQEVIQIFIEDNLTLSLPVQFRQSVLRELFKKAQQGNEALDEICFKVCACNTVRDILEGRTISVQFNQLFLRPNKEKIDFLLEVCSRSVNLEKASESLKGNMAAFLKNVCLGLEDLQYVFMISSHELFITLLKDEERKLLVDQMRKRSPRVNLCIKPVTSFYDIPASASVNIGQLEHQLILSVDPWRIRQILIELHGMTSERQFWTVSNKWEVPSVYSGVILGIKDNLTRDLVYILMAKGLHCSTVKDFSHAKQLFAACLELVTEFSPKLRQVMLNEMLLLDIHTHEAGTGQAGERPPSDLISRVRGYLEMRLPDIPLRQVIAEECVAFMLNWRENEYLTLQVPAFLLQSNPYVKLGQLLAATCKELPGPKESRRTAKDLWEVVVQICSVSSQHKRGNDGRVSLIKQRESTLGIMYRSELLSFIKKLRGQGLDLSPKLEC
;
A
#
# COMPACT_ATOMS: atom_id res chain seq x y z
N ILE A 1 33.77 -0.77 -90.07
CA ILE A 1 33.63 0.20 -88.95
C ILE A 1 32.19 0.73 -89.08
N GLY A 2 31.19 0.47 -88.25
CA GLY A 2 31.07 -0.11 -86.91
C GLY A 2 29.84 0.56 -86.30
N SER A 3 28.67 -0.06 -86.37
CA SER A 3 27.43 0.44 -85.78
C SER A 3 26.88 -0.62 -84.82
N LEU A 4 27.37 -0.59 -83.59
CA LEU A 4 26.88 -1.42 -82.48
C LEU A 4 25.56 -0.83 -81.97
N SER A 5 24.46 -1.52 -82.25
CA SER A 5 23.18 -1.32 -81.60
C SER A 5 23.32 -1.62 -80.11
N LEU A 6 23.27 -0.58 -79.26
CA LEU A 6 23.15 -0.72 -77.80
C LEU A 6 21.79 -1.35 -77.49
N HIS A 7 21.79 -2.67 -77.29
CA HIS A 7 20.64 -3.40 -76.75
C HIS A 7 20.35 -2.89 -75.33
N CYS A 8 19.15 -2.36 -75.14
CA CYS A 8 18.61 -2.09 -73.82
C CYS A 8 18.36 -3.45 -73.15
N THR A 9 19.27 -3.89 -72.28
CA THR A 9 19.09 -5.09 -71.46
C THR A 9 18.10 -4.76 -70.36
N ILE A 10 16.81 -4.91 -70.66
CA ILE A 10 15.77 -4.91 -69.63
C ILE A 10 15.95 -6.20 -68.84
N ASP A 11 16.38 -6.07 -67.58
CA ASP A 11 16.43 -7.19 -66.66
C ASP A 11 15.00 -7.61 -66.34
N GLU A 12 14.58 -8.71 -66.96
CA GLU A 12 13.25 -9.29 -66.87
C GLU A 12 12.86 -9.54 -65.41
N LYS A 13 13.81 -9.90 -64.54
CA LYS A 13 13.56 -10.11 -63.10
C LYS A 13 13.23 -8.79 -62.39
N ARG A 14 13.90 -7.71 -62.79
CA ARG A 14 13.69 -6.39 -62.21
C ARG A 14 12.39 -5.77 -62.69
N LEU A 15 12.05 -5.95 -63.97
CA LEU A 15 10.76 -5.51 -64.53
C LEU A 15 9.60 -6.29 -63.92
N ALA A 16 9.73 -7.62 -63.76
CA ALA A 16 8.74 -8.44 -63.07
C ALA A 16 8.52 -7.98 -61.63
N GLY A 17 9.59 -7.62 -60.90
CA GLY A 17 9.49 -7.04 -59.56
C GLY A 17 8.73 -5.71 -59.53
N TYR A 18 8.92 -4.84 -60.52
CA TYR A 18 8.17 -3.58 -60.64
C TYR A 18 6.69 -3.81 -61.00
N CYS A 19 6.40 -4.73 -61.93
CA CYS A 19 5.02 -5.09 -62.28
C CYS A 19 4.26 -5.67 -61.09
N GLN A 20 4.89 -6.57 -60.33
CA GLN A 20 4.27 -7.15 -59.13
C GLN A 20 4.02 -6.10 -58.04
N ALA A 21 4.90 -5.11 -57.87
CA ALA A 21 4.70 -4.00 -56.95
C ALA A 21 3.52 -3.10 -57.37
N CYS A 22 3.32 -2.91 -58.68
CA CYS A 22 2.19 -2.16 -59.23
C CYS A 22 0.87 -2.95 -59.18
N ASP A 23 0.87 -4.26 -59.39
CA ASP A 23 -0.31 -5.13 -59.28
C ASP A 23 -0.85 -5.18 -57.84
N VAL A 24 0.03 -5.01 -56.83
CA VAL A 24 -0.43 -4.82 -55.46
C VAL A 24 -1.23 -3.52 -55.32
N LEU A 25 -0.98 -2.45 -56.08
CA LEU A 25 -1.66 -1.16 -55.94
C LEU A 25 -2.98 -1.05 -56.72
N VAL A 26 -3.19 -1.85 -57.75
CA VAL A 26 -4.39 -1.81 -58.60
C VAL A 26 -5.27 -3.04 -58.33
N PRO A 27 -6.57 -2.88 -57.99
CA PRO A 27 -7.46 -4.03 -57.86
C PRO A 27 -7.75 -4.58 -59.26
N SER A 28 -7.06 -5.65 -59.67
CA SER A 28 -7.45 -6.36 -60.89
C SER A 28 -8.72 -7.16 -60.63
N SER A 29 -9.70 -6.97 -61.51
CA SER A 29 -11.00 -7.65 -61.51
C SER A 29 -10.94 -9.10 -61.99
N ASP A 30 -9.76 -9.63 -62.31
CA ASP A 30 -9.62 -10.94 -62.95
C ASP A 30 -9.00 -11.97 -62.02
N SER A 31 -9.90 -12.76 -61.43
CA SER A 31 -9.62 -14.01 -60.75
C SER A 31 -9.18 -15.10 -61.75
N THR A 32 -7.91 -15.12 -62.15
CA THR A 32 -7.33 -16.35 -62.76
C THR A 32 -5.88 -16.59 -62.33
N SER A 33 -5.71 -17.57 -61.42
CA SER A 33 -4.61 -18.54 -61.39
C SER A 33 -3.18 -18.03 -61.65
N GLN A 34 -2.68 -17.12 -60.81
CA GLN A 34 -1.26 -17.07 -60.49
C GLN A 34 -1.11 -17.41 -59.00
N GLN A 35 -0.17 -18.31 -58.66
CA GLN A 35 0.14 -18.61 -57.26
C GLN A 35 0.52 -17.30 -56.56
N LEU A 36 -0.40 -16.77 -55.76
CA LEU A 36 -0.18 -15.55 -55.00
C LEU A 36 1.01 -15.79 -54.07
N THR A 37 2.06 -15.01 -54.24
CA THR A 37 3.21 -15.04 -53.33
C THR A 37 2.74 -14.75 -51.89
N PRO A 38 3.39 -15.31 -50.85
CA PRO A 38 3.06 -15.01 -49.46
C PRO A 38 3.05 -13.49 -49.16
N TYR A 39 3.90 -12.74 -49.86
CA TYR A 39 3.96 -11.28 -49.82
C TYR A 39 2.66 -10.61 -50.30
N SER A 40 2.15 -11.01 -51.46
CA SER A 40 0.88 -10.48 -52.01
C SER A 40 -0.33 -10.87 -51.17
N GLN A 41 -0.33 -12.07 -50.57
CA GLN A 41 -1.41 -12.53 -49.69
C GLN A 41 -1.51 -11.67 -48.42
N VAL A 42 -0.39 -11.37 -47.76
CA VAL A 42 -0.38 -10.51 -46.57
C VAL A 42 -0.94 -9.11 -46.89
N HIS A 43 -0.58 -8.52 -48.02
CA HIS A 43 -1.13 -7.22 -48.42
C HIS A 43 -2.64 -7.25 -48.70
N ILE A 44 -3.15 -8.33 -49.31
CA ILE A 44 -4.59 -8.51 -49.54
C ILE A 44 -5.32 -8.63 -48.20
N CYS A 45 -4.82 -9.47 -47.27
CA CYS A 45 -5.42 -9.67 -45.95
C CYS A 45 -5.41 -8.39 -45.08
N LEU A 46 -4.34 -7.58 -45.17
CA LEU A 46 -4.26 -6.29 -44.46
C LEU A 46 -5.26 -5.26 -45.00
N ARG A 47 -5.62 -5.33 -46.29
CA ARG A 47 -6.64 -4.45 -46.89
C ARG A 47 -8.06 -4.94 -46.63
N SER A 48 -8.30 -6.25 -46.62
CA SER A 48 -9.61 -6.82 -46.34
C SER A 48 -9.97 -6.81 -44.85
N GLY A 49 -9.01 -6.53 -43.96
CA GLY A 49 -9.21 -6.55 -42.51
C GLY A 49 -9.18 -7.95 -41.89
N ASN A 50 -8.77 -8.97 -42.64
CA ASN A 50 -8.68 -10.36 -42.20
C ASN A 50 -7.35 -10.62 -41.45
N TYR A 51 -7.19 -10.01 -40.27
CA TYR A 51 -5.94 -10.09 -39.52
C TYR A 51 -5.59 -11.49 -38.97
N GLN A 52 -6.57 -12.38 -38.82
CA GLN A 52 -6.33 -13.77 -38.39
C GLN A 52 -5.54 -14.57 -39.44
N GLU A 53 -5.83 -14.33 -40.72
CA GLU A 53 -5.15 -14.99 -41.83
C GLU A 53 -3.69 -14.54 -41.92
N VAL A 54 -3.40 -13.27 -41.60
CA VAL A 54 -2.04 -12.75 -41.49
C VAL A 54 -1.23 -13.49 -40.42
N ILE A 55 -1.83 -13.75 -39.26
CA ILE A 55 -1.17 -14.49 -38.17
C ILE A 55 -0.83 -15.91 -38.62
N GLN A 56 -1.74 -16.56 -39.33
CA GLN A 56 -1.56 -17.93 -39.82
C GLN A 56 -0.44 -18.02 -40.86
N ILE A 57 -0.40 -17.08 -41.82
CA ILE A 57 0.72 -16.95 -42.77
C ILE A 57 2.04 -16.73 -42.02
N PHE A 58 2.04 -15.96 -40.93
CA PHE A 58 3.25 -15.69 -40.17
C PHE A 58 3.75 -16.93 -39.42
N ILE A 59 2.84 -17.74 -38.86
CA ILE A 59 3.19 -19.01 -38.21
C ILE A 59 3.78 -19.98 -39.23
N GLU A 60 3.17 -20.12 -40.41
CA GLU A 60 3.67 -21.00 -41.47
C GLU A 60 5.04 -20.54 -41.99
N ASP A 61 5.23 -19.23 -42.16
CA ASP A 61 6.50 -18.69 -42.62
C ASP A 61 7.62 -18.73 -41.57
N ASN A 62 7.32 -19.00 -40.30
CA ASN A 62 8.37 -19.32 -39.32
C ASN A 62 9.09 -20.64 -39.66
N LEU A 63 8.44 -21.55 -40.40
CA LEU A 63 9.05 -22.79 -40.89
C LEU A 63 9.74 -22.61 -42.24
N THR A 64 9.12 -21.87 -43.17
CA THR A 64 9.60 -21.75 -44.56
C THR A 64 10.66 -20.67 -44.75
N LEU A 65 10.72 -19.67 -43.85
CA LEU A 65 11.67 -18.54 -43.88
C LEU A 65 11.65 -17.76 -45.21
N SER A 66 10.51 -17.73 -45.89
CA SER A 66 10.35 -17.16 -47.23
C SER A 66 10.18 -15.63 -47.23
N LEU A 67 9.58 -15.05 -46.19
CA LEU A 67 9.33 -13.60 -46.11
C LEU A 67 10.57 -12.84 -45.62
N PRO A 68 10.84 -11.63 -46.16
CA PRO A 68 11.87 -10.75 -45.60
C PRO A 68 11.52 -10.24 -44.20
N VAL A 69 12.49 -10.22 -43.30
CA VAL A 69 12.33 -9.73 -41.91
C VAL A 69 11.93 -8.25 -41.85
N GLN A 70 12.42 -7.44 -42.79
CA GLN A 70 12.09 -6.01 -42.89
C GLN A 70 10.61 -5.80 -43.19
N PHE A 71 10.03 -6.66 -44.03
CA PHE A 71 8.61 -6.62 -44.36
C PHE A 71 7.76 -6.93 -43.12
N ARG A 72 8.09 -8.00 -42.38
CA ARG A 72 7.40 -8.36 -41.13
C ARG A 72 7.44 -7.24 -40.07
N GLN A 73 8.59 -6.57 -39.94
CA GLN A 73 8.73 -5.42 -39.05
C GLN A 73 7.91 -4.23 -39.51
N SER A 74 7.84 -3.97 -40.82
CA SER A 74 7.01 -2.89 -41.39
C SER A 74 5.53 -3.11 -41.10
N VAL A 75 5.03 -4.34 -41.31
CA VAL A 75 3.64 -4.72 -41.00
C VAL A 75 3.34 -4.52 -39.52
N LEU A 76 4.22 -4.97 -38.63
CA LEU A 76 4.03 -4.79 -37.19
C LEU A 76 3.97 -3.31 -36.79
N ARG A 77 4.85 -2.46 -37.35
CA ARG A 77 4.83 -1.01 -37.10
C ARG A 77 3.55 -0.35 -37.62
N GLU A 78 3.03 -0.79 -38.75
CA GLU A 78 1.76 -0.30 -39.29
C GLU A 78 0.59 -0.64 -38.34
N LEU A 79 0.54 -1.88 -37.86
CA LEU A 79 -0.50 -2.33 -36.92
C LEU A 79 -0.45 -1.56 -35.60
N PHE A 80 0.74 -1.35 -35.02
CA PHE A 80 0.89 -0.55 -33.81
C PHE A 80 0.44 0.91 -34.01
N LYS A 81 0.75 1.51 -35.16
CA LYS A 81 0.26 2.87 -35.48
C LYS A 81 -1.27 2.92 -35.54
N LYS A 82 -1.91 1.90 -36.15
CA LYS A 82 -3.37 1.81 -36.22
C LYS A 82 -4.01 1.55 -34.85
N ALA A 83 -3.38 0.74 -34.00
CA ALA A 83 -3.84 0.50 -32.64
C ALA A 83 -3.77 1.77 -31.78
N GLN A 84 -2.66 2.51 -31.85
CA GLN A 84 -2.48 3.81 -31.16
C GLN A 84 -3.47 4.90 -31.62
N GLN A 85 -4.09 4.75 -32.80
CA GLN A 85 -5.12 5.64 -33.31
C GLN A 85 -6.52 5.34 -32.77
N GLY A 86 -6.66 4.39 -31.82
CA GLY A 86 -7.89 4.20 -31.03
C GLY A 86 -8.68 2.93 -31.34
N ASN A 87 -8.09 1.93 -32.01
CA ASN A 87 -8.75 0.64 -32.25
C ASN A 87 -8.18 -0.44 -31.32
N GLU A 88 -8.77 -0.59 -30.13
CA GLU A 88 -8.35 -1.54 -29.10
C GLU A 88 -8.43 -3.01 -29.56
N ALA A 89 -9.31 -3.34 -30.51
CA ALA A 89 -9.40 -4.70 -31.06
C ALA A 89 -8.12 -5.11 -31.83
N LEU A 90 -7.29 -4.15 -32.23
CA LEU A 90 -6.00 -4.41 -32.86
C LEU A 90 -4.89 -4.70 -31.86
N ASP A 91 -5.04 -4.43 -30.55
CA ASP A 91 -3.98 -4.67 -29.57
C ASP A 91 -3.69 -6.17 -29.41
N GLU A 92 -4.73 -7.00 -29.39
CA GLU A 92 -4.58 -8.47 -29.34
C GLU A 92 -3.87 -8.99 -30.60
N ILE A 93 -4.24 -8.46 -31.77
CA ILE A 93 -3.63 -8.81 -33.05
C ILE A 93 -2.17 -8.33 -33.09
N CYS A 94 -1.88 -7.12 -32.60
CA CYS A 94 -0.52 -6.59 -32.48
C CYS A 94 0.35 -7.49 -31.61
N PHE A 95 -0.20 -7.98 -30.50
CA PHE A 95 0.48 -8.97 -29.66
C PHE A 95 0.76 -10.26 -30.43
N LYS A 96 -0.25 -10.84 -31.09
CA LYS A 96 -0.10 -12.11 -31.82
C LYS A 96 0.97 -12.01 -32.92
N VAL A 97 0.95 -10.93 -33.71
CA VAL A 97 1.97 -10.67 -34.74
C VAL A 97 3.35 -10.40 -34.11
N CYS A 98 3.40 -9.67 -32.99
CA CYS A 98 4.64 -9.43 -32.24
C CYS A 98 5.26 -10.74 -31.72
N ALA A 99 4.45 -11.65 -31.20
CA ALA A 99 4.88 -12.97 -30.75
C ALA A 99 5.45 -13.80 -31.91
N CYS A 100 4.76 -13.83 -33.07
CA CYS A 100 5.25 -14.53 -34.27
C CYS A 100 6.61 -13.99 -34.74
N ASN A 101 6.76 -12.66 -34.80
CA ASN A 101 8.02 -12.02 -35.17
C ASN A 101 9.13 -12.31 -34.16
N THR A 102 8.80 -12.30 -32.86
CA THR A 102 9.76 -12.59 -31.79
C THR A 102 10.27 -14.02 -31.89
N VAL A 103 9.37 -14.99 -32.08
CA VAL A 103 9.74 -16.40 -32.29
C VAL A 103 10.62 -16.58 -33.53
N ARG A 104 10.31 -15.90 -34.64
CA ARG A 104 11.17 -15.90 -35.83
C ARG A 104 12.56 -15.36 -35.54
N ASP A 105 12.64 -14.22 -34.85
CA ASP A 105 13.90 -13.56 -34.51
C ASP A 105 14.76 -14.48 -33.63
N ILE A 106 14.16 -15.20 -32.67
CA ILE A 106 14.85 -16.17 -31.81
C ILE A 106 15.37 -17.39 -32.60
N LEU A 107 14.57 -17.92 -33.52
CA LEU A 107 14.97 -19.05 -34.35
C LEU A 107 16.17 -18.69 -35.24
N GLU A 108 16.20 -17.47 -35.76
CA GLU A 108 17.32 -16.93 -36.54
C GLU A 108 18.51 -16.46 -35.66
N GLY A 109 18.40 -16.50 -34.32
CA GLY A 109 19.44 -16.07 -33.39
C GLY A 109 19.60 -14.55 -33.24
N ARG A 110 18.57 -13.78 -33.60
CA ARG A 110 18.49 -12.32 -33.43
C ARG A 110 17.96 -11.94 -32.05
N THR A 111 18.18 -10.69 -31.65
CA THR A 111 17.77 -10.17 -30.34
C THR A 111 16.26 -9.95 -30.26
N ILE A 112 15.67 -10.16 -29.08
CA ILE A 112 14.25 -9.90 -28.80
C ILE A 112 13.97 -8.39 -28.82
N SER A 113 12.88 -8.01 -29.49
CA SER A 113 12.49 -6.61 -29.61
C SER A 113 11.86 -6.06 -28.32
N VAL A 114 12.03 -4.75 -28.07
CA VAL A 114 11.49 -4.08 -26.88
C VAL A 114 9.96 -4.17 -26.77
N GLN A 115 9.26 -4.20 -27.90
CA GLN A 115 7.79 -4.29 -27.95
C GLN A 115 7.28 -5.59 -27.32
N PHE A 116 8.03 -6.69 -27.46
CA PHE A 116 7.66 -7.96 -26.82
C PHE A 116 7.69 -7.80 -25.30
N ASN A 117 8.78 -7.25 -24.75
CA ASN A 117 8.91 -7.04 -23.30
C ASN A 117 7.83 -6.09 -22.76
N GLN A 118 7.45 -5.06 -23.51
CA GLN A 118 6.37 -4.15 -23.10
C GLN A 118 5.00 -4.85 -23.05
N LEU A 119 4.68 -5.66 -24.06
CA LEU A 119 3.40 -6.38 -24.12
C LEU A 119 3.33 -7.57 -23.15
N PHE A 120 4.49 -8.13 -22.80
CA PHE A 120 4.65 -9.29 -21.92
C PHE A 120 4.98 -8.90 -20.47
N LEU A 121 5.03 -7.61 -20.13
CA LEU A 121 5.27 -7.12 -18.77
C LEU A 121 4.20 -7.61 -17.78
N ARG A 122 2.95 -7.70 -18.24
CA ARG A 122 1.82 -8.29 -17.51
C ARG A 122 1.13 -9.31 -18.42
N PRO A 123 1.64 -10.55 -18.46
CA PRO A 123 1.02 -11.58 -19.27
C PRO A 123 -0.30 -12.03 -18.65
N ASN A 124 -1.20 -12.49 -19.50
CA ASN A 124 -2.41 -13.20 -19.10
C ASN A 124 -2.33 -14.64 -19.62
N LYS A 125 -3.27 -15.50 -19.20
CA LYS A 125 -3.28 -16.90 -19.60
C LYS A 125 -3.27 -17.07 -21.13
N GLU A 126 -4.15 -16.35 -21.83
CA GLU A 126 -4.31 -16.42 -23.29
C GLU A 126 -3.04 -16.02 -24.06
N LYS A 127 -2.31 -15.00 -23.60
CA LYS A 127 -1.05 -14.55 -24.21
C LYS A 127 0.04 -15.61 -24.09
N ILE A 128 0.12 -16.31 -22.95
CA ILE A 128 1.08 -17.40 -22.76
C ILE A 128 0.67 -18.61 -23.61
N ASP A 129 -0.60 -19.00 -23.60
CA ASP A 129 -1.12 -20.12 -24.39
C ASP A 129 -0.84 -19.91 -25.89
N PHE A 130 -1.10 -18.70 -26.40
CA PHE A 130 -0.78 -18.34 -27.78
C PHE A 130 0.74 -18.36 -28.05
N LEU A 131 1.57 -17.85 -27.14
CA LEU A 131 3.03 -17.91 -27.29
C LEU A 131 3.51 -19.37 -27.39
N LEU A 132 2.97 -20.26 -26.55
CA LEU A 132 3.30 -21.69 -26.57
C LEU A 132 2.82 -22.38 -27.86
N GLU A 133 1.64 -22.01 -28.36
CA GLU A 133 1.13 -22.48 -29.65
C GLU A 133 2.09 -22.09 -30.79
N VAL A 134 2.46 -20.81 -30.87
CA VAL A 134 3.37 -20.30 -31.90
C VAL A 134 4.73 -20.98 -31.81
N CYS A 135 5.29 -21.14 -30.60
CA CYS A 135 6.57 -21.82 -30.41
C CYS A 135 6.52 -23.28 -30.88
N SER A 136 5.42 -23.98 -30.59
CA SER A 136 5.24 -25.40 -30.95
C SER A 136 5.04 -25.60 -32.44
N ARG A 137 4.27 -24.73 -33.10
CA ARG A 137 4.06 -24.79 -34.56
C ARG A 137 5.28 -24.34 -35.37
N SER A 138 6.14 -23.50 -34.79
CA SER A 138 7.34 -22.98 -35.46
C SER A 138 8.55 -23.91 -35.38
N VAL A 139 8.54 -24.92 -34.50
CA VAL A 139 9.64 -25.87 -34.34
C VAL A 139 9.13 -27.28 -34.63
N ASN A 140 9.48 -27.82 -35.79
CA ASN A 140 9.23 -29.22 -36.07
C ASN A 140 10.23 -30.08 -35.27
N LEU A 141 9.84 -30.54 -34.09
CA LEU A 141 10.70 -31.26 -33.13
C LEU A 141 11.42 -32.48 -33.74
N GLU A 142 10.82 -33.16 -34.72
CA GLU A 142 11.39 -34.33 -35.38
C GLU A 142 12.45 -33.99 -36.44
N LYS A 143 12.31 -32.83 -37.11
CA LYS A 143 13.16 -32.43 -38.24
C LYS A 143 14.08 -31.24 -37.95
N ALA A 144 13.88 -30.54 -36.84
CA ALA A 144 14.63 -29.34 -36.48
C ALA A 144 16.08 -29.66 -36.10
N SER A 145 16.99 -28.79 -36.48
CA SER A 145 18.39 -28.89 -36.07
C SER A 145 18.55 -28.68 -34.56
N GLU A 146 19.60 -29.27 -33.99
CA GLU A 146 19.91 -29.11 -32.56
C GLU A 146 20.19 -27.65 -32.16
N SER A 147 20.66 -26.82 -33.10
CA SER A 147 20.82 -25.37 -32.87
C SER A 147 19.48 -24.67 -32.64
N LEU A 148 18.44 -24.99 -33.43
CA LEU A 148 17.11 -24.39 -33.30
C LEU A 148 16.42 -24.83 -32.00
N LYS A 149 16.56 -26.12 -31.64
CA LYS A 149 16.08 -26.65 -30.35
C LYS A 149 16.76 -25.94 -29.18
N GLY A 150 18.08 -25.73 -29.26
CA GLY A 150 18.84 -25.00 -28.25
C GLY A 150 18.38 -23.55 -28.07
N ASN A 151 18.16 -22.82 -29.17
CA ASN A 151 17.67 -21.43 -29.14
C ASN A 151 16.27 -21.34 -28.51
N MET A 152 15.36 -22.24 -28.89
CA MET A 152 14.01 -22.28 -28.32
C MET A 152 14.02 -22.65 -26.82
N ALA A 153 14.84 -23.63 -26.43
CA ALA A 153 15.00 -24.00 -25.02
C ALA A 153 15.53 -22.82 -24.18
N ALA A 154 16.54 -22.09 -24.67
CA ALA A 154 17.09 -20.92 -24.01
C ALA A 154 16.05 -19.79 -23.88
N PHE A 155 15.26 -19.56 -24.92
CA PHE A 155 14.18 -18.57 -24.89
C PHE A 155 13.14 -18.91 -23.82
N LEU A 156 12.59 -20.12 -23.82
CA LEU A 156 11.56 -20.51 -22.85
C LEU A 156 12.09 -20.45 -21.41
N LYS A 157 13.36 -20.84 -21.17
CA LYS A 157 14.01 -20.65 -19.86
C LYS A 157 14.03 -19.19 -19.45
N ASN A 158 14.49 -18.30 -20.32
CA ASN A 158 14.60 -16.86 -20.03
C ASN A 158 13.24 -16.21 -19.82
N VAL A 159 12.21 -16.63 -20.56
CA VAL A 159 10.83 -16.16 -20.37
C VAL A 159 10.34 -16.56 -18.97
N CYS A 160 10.52 -17.81 -18.55
CA CYS A 160 10.16 -18.23 -17.20
C CYS A 160 10.88 -17.43 -16.11
N LEU A 161 12.15 -17.06 -16.34
CA LEU A 161 12.91 -16.21 -15.40
C LEU A 161 12.37 -14.78 -15.30
N GLY A 162 11.58 -14.30 -16.27
CA GLY A 162 10.97 -12.96 -16.24
C GLY A 162 9.61 -12.91 -15.53
N LEU A 163 8.98 -14.06 -15.22
CA LEU A 163 7.64 -14.12 -14.67
C LEU A 163 7.66 -14.13 -13.14
N GLU A 164 6.93 -13.19 -12.52
CA GLU A 164 6.80 -13.14 -11.05
C GLU A 164 5.80 -14.17 -10.52
N ASP A 165 4.73 -14.44 -11.27
CA ASP A 165 3.69 -15.39 -10.87
C ASP A 165 4.10 -16.83 -11.22
N LEU A 166 4.19 -17.66 -10.18
CA LEU A 166 4.49 -19.08 -10.29
C LEU A 166 3.46 -19.85 -11.13
N GLN A 167 2.21 -19.38 -11.20
CA GLN A 167 1.16 -20.03 -12.01
C GLN A 167 1.52 -20.07 -13.50
N TYR A 168 2.03 -18.97 -14.04
CA TYR A 168 2.46 -18.90 -15.44
C TYR A 168 3.71 -19.74 -15.69
N VAL A 169 4.64 -19.78 -14.74
CA VAL A 169 5.81 -20.67 -14.80
C VAL A 169 5.38 -22.13 -14.86
N PHE A 170 4.40 -22.54 -14.04
CA PHE A 170 3.87 -23.90 -14.08
C PHE A 170 3.23 -24.23 -15.41
N MET A 171 2.41 -23.32 -15.94
CA MET A 171 1.76 -23.49 -17.24
C MET A 171 2.77 -23.72 -18.38
N ILE A 172 3.83 -22.90 -18.45
CA ILE A 172 4.91 -23.08 -19.43
C ILE A 172 5.65 -24.41 -19.18
N SER A 173 5.97 -24.73 -17.92
CA SER A 173 6.73 -25.94 -17.58
C SER A 173 5.97 -27.25 -17.85
N SER A 174 4.64 -27.20 -17.84
CA SER A 174 3.76 -28.33 -18.11
C SER A 174 3.52 -28.58 -19.61
N HIS A 175 3.88 -27.62 -20.46
CA HIS A 175 3.66 -27.72 -21.90
C HIS A 175 4.62 -28.73 -22.55
N GLU A 176 4.12 -29.57 -23.45
CA GLU A 176 4.88 -30.66 -24.10
C GLU A 176 6.21 -30.18 -24.71
N LEU A 177 6.17 -29.05 -25.43
CA LEU A 177 7.37 -28.41 -25.99
C LEU A 177 8.49 -28.18 -24.95
N PHE A 178 8.12 -27.69 -23.75
CA PHE A 178 9.08 -27.39 -22.69
C PHE A 178 9.66 -28.68 -22.08
N ILE A 179 8.84 -29.72 -21.98
CA ILE A 179 9.24 -31.05 -21.49
C ILE A 179 10.23 -31.69 -22.46
N THR A 180 10.00 -31.58 -23.76
CA THR A 180 10.84 -32.22 -24.79
C THR A 180 12.16 -31.47 -25.02
N LEU A 181 12.17 -30.14 -24.90
CA LEU A 181 13.35 -29.32 -25.16
C LEU A 181 14.32 -29.20 -23.97
N LEU A 182 13.84 -29.31 -22.73
CA LEU A 182 14.68 -29.18 -21.54
C LEU A 182 14.87 -30.51 -20.82
N LYS A 183 16.10 -30.77 -20.38
CA LYS A 183 16.40 -31.91 -19.52
C LYS A 183 15.72 -31.76 -18.16
N ASP A 184 15.26 -32.87 -17.57
CA ASP A 184 14.59 -32.92 -16.26
C ASP A 184 15.33 -32.17 -15.16
N GLU A 185 16.65 -32.31 -15.10
CA GLU A 185 17.48 -31.64 -14.08
C GLU A 185 17.47 -30.11 -14.22
N GLU A 186 17.47 -29.59 -15.45
CA GLU A 186 17.38 -28.15 -15.69
C GLU A 186 15.99 -27.60 -15.34
N ARG A 187 14.94 -28.40 -15.59
CA ARG A 187 13.56 -28.04 -15.22
C ARG A 187 13.40 -27.95 -13.70
N LYS A 188 13.93 -28.94 -12.97
CA LYS A 188 13.94 -28.94 -11.49
C LYS A 188 14.69 -27.73 -10.94
N LEU A 189 15.87 -27.44 -11.49
CA LEU A 189 16.67 -26.28 -11.07
C LEU A 189 15.93 -24.96 -11.31
N LEU A 190 15.29 -24.80 -12.46
CA LEU A 190 14.50 -23.61 -12.78
C LEU A 190 13.34 -23.42 -11.80
N VAL A 191 12.55 -24.47 -11.56
CA VAL A 191 11.42 -24.40 -10.62
C VAL A 191 11.89 -24.12 -9.19
N ASP A 192 13.02 -24.69 -8.76
CA ASP A 192 13.61 -24.40 -7.45
C ASP A 192 14.08 -22.94 -7.34
N GLN A 193 14.75 -22.40 -8.36
CA GLN A 193 15.13 -20.98 -8.41
C GLN A 193 13.91 -20.05 -8.35
N MET A 194 12.83 -20.38 -9.06
CA MET A 194 11.60 -19.58 -9.03
C MET A 194 10.91 -19.65 -7.66
N ARG A 195 10.88 -20.81 -7.00
CA ARG A 195 10.36 -20.93 -5.63
C ARG A 195 11.20 -20.16 -4.62
N LYS A 196 12.53 -20.17 -4.78
CA LYS A 196 13.46 -19.41 -3.91
C LYS A 196 13.36 -17.90 -4.08
N ARG A 197 12.90 -17.41 -5.25
CA ARG A 197 12.68 -15.98 -5.49
C ARG A 197 11.53 -15.41 -4.65
N SER A 198 10.49 -16.19 -4.42
CA SER A 198 9.32 -15.80 -3.61
C SER A 198 9.00 -16.85 -2.54
N PRO A 199 9.82 -16.97 -1.48
CA PRO A 199 9.63 -18.00 -0.47
C PRO A 199 8.42 -17.65 0.42
N ARG A 200 7.48 -18.59 0.55
CA ARG A 200 6.38 -18.49 1.51
C ARG A 200 6.71 -19.30 2.75
N VAL A 201 7.09 -18.61 3.83
CA VAL A 201 7.40 -19.23 5.13
C VAL A 201 6.22 -19.05 6.09
N ASN A 202 5.87 -20.11 6.82
CA ASN A 202 4.87 -20.05 7.88
C ASN A 202 5.59 -19.91 9.23
N LEU A 203 5.36 -18.80 9.93
CA LEU A 203 5.94 -18.56 11.25
C LEU A 203 4.90 -18.83 12.35
N CYS A 204 5.37 -19.28 13.52
CA CYS A 204 4.51 -19.45 14.68
C CYS A 204 4.30 -18.10 15.39
N ILE A 205 3.04 -17.77 15.68
CA ILE A 205 2.64 -16.54 16.40
C ILE A 205 2.46 -16.81 17.91
N LYS A 206 2.29 -18.09 18.30
CA LYS A 206 2.05 -18.46 19.70
C LYS A 206 3.34 -18.37 20.51
N PRO A 207 3.33 -17.69 21.68
CA PRO A 207 4.44 -17.74 22.62
C PRO A 207 4.73 -19.17 23.08
N VAL A 208 5.97 -19.45 23.44
CA VAL A 208 6.38 -20.76 23.97
C VAL A 208 5.84 -20.92 25.39
N THR A 209 4.71 -21.61 25.54
CA THR A 209 4.18 -21.99 26.85
C THR A 209 4.66 -23.40 27.20
N SER A 210 5.82 -23.53 27.85
CA SER A 210 6.41 -24.82 28.23
C SER A 210 5.83 -25.40 29.53
N PHE A 211 4.62 -25.02 29.92
CA PHE A 211 3.97 -25.50 31.14
C PHE A 211 3.06 -26.69 30.83
N TYR A 212 3.04 -27.68 31.73
CA TYR A 212 2.15 -28.83 31.63
C TYR A 212 0.71 -28.42 31.95
N ASP A 213 -0.28 -28.97 31.25
CA ASP A 213 -1.70 -28.58 31.40
C ASP A 213 -2.33 -28.98 32.74
N ILE A 214 -1.73 -29.95 33.47
CA ILE A 214 -2.19 -30.38 34.79
C ILE A 214 -1.03 -30.27 35.79
N PRO A 215 -0.86 -29.09 36.43
CA PRO A 215 0.15 -28.93 37.45
C PRO A 215 -0.20 -29.72 38.71
N ALA A 216 0.77 -30.44 39.28
CA ALA A 216 0.60 -31.25 40.49
C ALA A 216 0.38 -30.41 41.77
N SER A 217 0.48 -29.09 41.71
CA SER A 217 0.36 -28.20 42.88
C SER A 217 -0.43 -26.93 42.56
N ALA A 218 -1.19 -26.45 43.55
CA ALA A 218 -2.03 -25.26 43.43
C ALA A 218 -1.20 -23.98 43.18
N SER A 219 0.00 -23.87 43.76
CA SER A 219 0.90 -22.73 43.53
C SER A 219 1.41 -22.64 42.10
N VAL A 220 1.75 -23.78 41.49
CA VAL A 220 2.15 -23.84 40.07
C VAL A 220 0.96 -23.54 39.17
N ASN A 221 -0.25 -24.00 39.51
CA ASN A 221 -1.46 -23.66 38.75
C ASN A 221 -1.74 -22.16 38.77
N ILE A 222 -1.66 -21.51 39.94
CA ILE A 222 -1.83 -20.07 40.08
C ILE A 222 -0.77 -19.32 39.25
N GLY A 223 0.50 -19.73 39.33
CA GLY A 223 1.56 -19.11 38.53
C GLY A 223 1.38 -19.29 37.03
N GLN A 224 0.87 -20.44 36.58
CA GLN A 224 0.56 -20.71 35.17
C GLN A 224 -0.63 -19.86 34.68
N LEU A 225 -1.68 -19.73 35.49
CA LEU A 225 -2.82 -18.87 35.18
C LEU A 225 -2.42 -17.38 35.18
N GLU A 226 -1.60 -16.92 36.13
CA GLU A 226 -1.03 -15.57 36.13
C GLU A 226 -0.18 -15.32 34.87
N HIS A 227 0.63 -16.30 34.44
CA HIS A 227 1.41 -16.19 33.22
C HIS A 227 0.53 -16.16 31.96
N GLN A 228 -0.49 -17.02 31.89
CA GLN A 228 -1.47 -17.00 30.80
C GLN A 228 -2.25 -15.68 30.76
N LEU A 229 -2.58 -15.10 31.92
CA LEU A 229 -3.23 -13.80 32.02
C LEU A 229 -2.34 -12.68 31.46
N ILE A 230 -1.03 -12.74 31.70
CA ILE A 230 -0.06 -11.78 31.15
C ILE A 230 -0.01 -11.88 29.63
N LEU A 231 0.09 -13.10 29.08
CA LEU A 231 0.19 -13.35 27.64
C LEU A 231 -1.13 -13.18 26.88
N SER A 232 -2.28 -13.33 27.56
CA SER A 232 -3.58 -13.27 26.91
C SER A 232 -3.94 -11.83 26.51
N VAL A 233 -4.50 -11.71 25.31
CA VAL A 233 -4.96 -10.43 24.73
C VAL A 233 -6.48 -10.46 24.51
N ASP A 234 -7.09 -11.64 24.45
CA ASP A 234 -8.53 -11.79 24.27
C ASP A 234 -9.29 -11.43 25.57
N PRO A 235 -10.22 -10.45 25.56
CA PRO A 235 -10.99 -10.06 26.73
C PRO A 235 -11.79 -11.21 27.35
N TRP A 236 -12.29 -12.15 26.53
CA TRP A 236 -13.04 -13.29 27.06
C TRP A 236 -12.12 -14.22 27.85
N ARG A 237 -10.96 -14.59 27.31
CA ARG A 237 -9.98 -15.43 28.01
C ARG A 237 -9.44 -14.75 29.28
N ILE A 238 -9.19 -13.44 29.24
CA ILE A 238 -8.79 -12.65 30.43
C ILE A 238 -9.85 -12.77 31.53
N ARG A 239 -11.13 -12.59 31.19
CA ARG A 239 -12.24 -12.72 32.15
C ARG A 239 -12.32 -14.12 32.77
N GLN A 240 -12.20 -15.18 31.96
CA GLN A 240 -12.24 -16.56 32.46
C GLN A 240 -11.10 -16.83 33.45
N ILE A 241 -9.87 -16.46 33.10
CA ILE A 241 -8.71 -16.65 33.98
C ILE A 241 -8.88 -15.88 35.30
N LEU A 242 -9.39 -14.65 35.25
CA LEU A 242 -9.62 -13.86 36.47
C LEU A 242 -10.72 -14.44 37.36
N ILE A 243 -11.80 -14.97 36.79
CA ILE A 243 -12.85 -15.67 37.55
C ILE A 243 -12.27 -16.92 38.22
N GLU A 244 -11.47 -17.70 37.50
CA GLU A 244 -10.81 -18.91 38.01
C GLU A 244 -9.84 -18.58 39.16
N LEU A 245 -9.00 -17.55 38.99
CA LEU A 245 -8.05 -17.09 40.01
C LEU A 245 -8.75 -16.58 41.29
N HIS A 246 -9.83 -15.81 41.16
CA HIS A 246 -10.63 -15.36 42.30
C HIS A 246 -11.43 -16.50 42.96
N GLY A 247 -11.80 -17.54 42.21
CA GLY A 247 -12.44 -18.74 42.76
C GLY A 247 -11.47 -19.62 43.55
N MET A 248 -10.20 -19.63 43.17
CA MET A 248 -9.15 -20.43 43.82
C MET A 248 -8.45 -19.73 45.00
N THR A 249 -8.53 -18.40 45.11
CA THR A 249 -7.80 -17.62 46.12
C THR A 249 -8.74 -16.70 46.90
N SER A 250 -8.52 -16.53 48.21
CA SER A 250 -9.33 -15.62 49.01
C SER A 250 -8.81 -14.18 48.91
N GLU A 251 -9.60 -13.32 48.29
CA GLU A 251 -9.47 -11.84 48.23
C GLU A 251 -8.10 -11.27 47.80
N ARG A 252 -7.28 -12.05 47.11
CA ARG A 252 -6.04 -11.56 46.52
C ARG A 252 -6.33 -10.64 45.33
N GLN A 253 -5.54 -9.59 45.20
CA GLN A 253 -5.60 -8.67 44.06
C GLN A 253 -4.66 -9.16 42.94
N PHE A 254 -5.19 -9.25 41.73
CA PHE A 254 -4.49 -9.74 40.53
C PHE A 254 -4.17 -8.62 39.53
N TRP A 255 -4.62 -7.39 39.75
CA TRP A 255 -4.27 -6.26 38.89
C TRP A 255 -2.80 -5.83 38.98
N THR A 256 -2.07 -6.25 40.02
CA THR A 256 -0.64 -5.91 40.27
C THR A 256 0.37 -6.94 39.76
N VAL A 257 -0.09 -8.02 39.08
CA VAL A 257 0.78 -9.13 38.61
C VAL A 257 1.84 -8.68 37.61
N SER A 258 1.68 -7.53 36.96
CA SER A 258 2.63 -6.99 36.00
C SER A 258 2.90 -5.51 36.29
N ASN A 259 4.17 -5.18 36.53
CA ASN A 259 4.63 -3.79 36.70
C ASN A 259 4.63 -2.98 35.38
N LYS A 260 4.41 -3.63 34.24
CA LYS A 260 4.34 -2.97 32.92
C LYS A 260 2.95 -2.42 32.60
N TRP A 261 1.95 -2.75 33.41
CA TRP A 261 0.58 -2.29 33.23
C TRP A 261 0.38 -0.95 33.92
N GLU A 262 0.76 0.11 33.21
CA GLU A 262 0.64 1.47 33.70
C GLU A 262 -0.70 2.08 33.27
N VAL A 263 -1.59 2.29 34.24
CA VAL A 263 -2.82 3.08 34.07
C VAL A 263 -2.55 4.49 34.59
N PRO A 264 -2.89 5.55 33.83
CA PRO A 264 -2.74 6.92 34.28
C PRO A 264 -3.39 7.15 35.65
N SER A 265 -2.67 7.84 36.55
CA SER A 265 -3.13 8.14 37.92
C SER A 265 -4.49 8.85 37.96
N VAL A 266 -4.77 9.63 36.90
CA VAL A 266 -6.04 10.31 36.60
C VAL A 266 -7.25 9.37 36.62
N TYR A 267 -7.08 8.11 36.20
CA TYR A 267 -8.14 7.10 36.18
C TYR A 267 -8.02 6.10 37.32
N SER A 268 -6.79 5.87 37.81
CA SER A 268 -6.50 4.90 38.88
C SER A 268 -7.40 5.10 40.10
N GLY A 269 -7.59 6.33 40.57
CA GLY A 269 -8.47 6.61 41.73
C GLY A 269 -9.94 6.25 41.52
N VAL A 270 -10.46 6.36 40.29
CA VAL A 270 -11.86 6.02 39.98
C VAL A 270 -12.04 4.51 39.88
N ILE A 271 -11.06 3.81 39.30
CA ILE A 271 -11.09 2.35 39.13
C ILE A 271 -10.92 1.66 40.48
N LEU A 272 -9.98 2.11 41.30
CA LEU A 272 -9.72 1.52 42.62
C LEU A 272 -10.86 1.73 43.62
N GLY A 273 -11.78 2.66 43.35
CA GLY A 273 -13.00 2.88 44.15
C GLY A 273 -14.11 1.85 43.96
N ILE A 274 -13.93 0.87 43.06
CA ILE A 274 -14.90 -0.22 42.84
C ILE A 274 -14.84 -1.20 44.03
N LYS A 275 -16.01 -1.49 44.61
CA LYS A 275 -16.15 -2.35 45.80
C LYS A 275 -15.91 -3.83 45.51
N ASP A 276 -16.38 -4.31 44.36
CA ASP A 276 -16.18 -5.70 43.96
C ASP A 276 -14.78 -5.90 43.37
N ASN A 277 -14.03 -6.83 43.96
CA ASN A 277 -12.63 -7.07 43.62
C ASN A 277 -12.48 -7.62 42.19
N LEU A 278 -13.40 -8.49 41.75
CA LEU A 278 -13.34 -9.10 40.42
C LEU A 278 -13.57 -8.06 39.32
N THR A 279 -14.63 -7.26 39.42
CA THR A 279 -14.91 -6.19 38.46
C THR A 279 -13.83 -5.10 38.46
N ARG A 280 -13.28 -4.75 39.64
CA ARG A 280 -12.14 -3.82 39.73
C ARG A 280 -10.94 -4.33 38.94
N ASP A 281 -10.55 -5.58 39.18
CA ASP A 281 -9.36 -6.17 38.55
C ASP A 281 -9.57 -6.34 37.04
N LEU A 282 -10.77 -6.75 36.62
CA LEU A 282 -11.13 -6.90 35.22
C LEU A 282 -11.08 -5.55 34.47
N VAL A 283 -11.68 -4.49 35.02
CA VAL A 283 -11.64 -3.15 34.42
C VAL A 283 -10.21 -2.62 34.35
N TYR A 284 -9.43 -2.77 35.42
CA TYR A 284 -8.04 -2.32 35.46
C TYR A 284 -7.19 -3.01 34.38
N ILE A 285 -7.30 -4.34 34.28
CA ILE A 285 -6.50 -5.14 33.34
C ILE A 285 -6.92 -4.86 31.89
N LEU A 286 -8.21 -4.78 31.59
CA LEU A 286 -8.69 -4.45 30.24
C LEU A 286 -8.24 -3.06 29.81
N MET A 287 -8.32 -2.07 30.71
CA MET A 287 -7.87 -0.71 30.42
C MET A 287 -6.35 -0.64 30.23
N ALA A 288 -5.57 -1.26 31.12
CA ALA A 288 -4.12 -1.27 31.03
C ALA A 288 -3.62 -1.97 29.76
N LYS A 289 -4.18 -3.13 29.41
CA LYS A 289 -3.85 -3.85 28.17
C LYS A 289 -4.29 -3.08 26.94
N GLY A 290 -5.48 -2.46 26.95
CA GLY A 290 -5.93 -1.62 25.83
C GLY A 290 -5.02 -0.41 25.58
N LEU A 291 -4.59 0.27 26.65
CA LEU A 291 -3.61 1.37 26.57
C LEU A 291 -2.24 0.88 26.06
N HIS A 292 -1.79 -0.27 26.54
CA HIS A 292 -0.54 -0.89 26.06
C HIS A 292 -0.61 -1.25 24.57
N CYS A 293 -1.67 -1.91 24.13
CA CYS A 293 -1.91 -2.24 22.71
C CYS A 293 -1.97 -0.98 21.85
N SER A 294 -2.63 0.09 22.31
CA SER A 294 -2.65 1.40 21.62
C SER A 294 -1.24 1.98 21.46
N THR A 295 -0.39 1.88 22.50
CA THR A 295 1.01 2.36 22.46
C THR A 295 1.87 1.55 21.48
N VAL A 296 1.65 0.23 21.41
CA VAL A 296 2.35 -0.69 20.49
C VAL A 296 1.78 -0.63 19.06
N LYS A 297 0.73 0.17 18.82
CA LYS A 297 -0.01 0.28 17.55
C LYS A 297 -0.76 -0.98 17.13
N ASP A 298 -1.10 -1.84 18.10
CA ASP A 298 -2.03 -2.95 17.90
C ASP A 298 -3.47 -2.48 18.13
N PHE A 299 -3.99 -1.73 17.17
CA PHE A 299 -5.31 -1.10 17.28
C PHE A 299 -6.45 -2.12 17.24
N SER A 300 -6.26 -3.26 16.55
CA SER A 300 -7.25 -4.34 16.47
C SER A 300 -7.63 -4.88 17.83
N HIS A 301 -6.64 -5.29 18.62
CA HIS A 301 -6.88 -5.85 19.94
C HIS A 301 -7.27 -4.77 20.96
N ALA A 302 -6.68 -3.57 20.87
CA ALA A 302 -7.08 -2.44 21.71
C ALA A 302 -8.58 -2.13 21.58
N LYS A 303 -9.13 -2.20 20.36
CA LYS A 303 -10.56 -1.94 20.11
C LYS A 303 -11.46 -2.99 20.74
N GLN A 304 -11.08 -4.26 20.65
CA GLN A 304 -11.81 -5.36 21.29
C GLN A 304 -11.80 -5.25 22.82
N LEU A 305 -10.62 -4.95 23.40
CA LEU A 305 -10.46 -4.77 24.84
C LEU A 305 -11.27 -3.58 25.38
N PHE A 306 -11.22 -2.44 24.70
CA PHE A 306 -12.00 -1.26 25.10
C PHE A 306 -13.51 -1.46 24.91
N ALA A 307 -13.94 -2.15 23.85
CA ALA A 307 -15.35 -2.47 23.65
C ALA A 307 -15.89 -3.39 24.76
N ALA A 308 -15.16 -4.45 25.10
CA ALA A 308 -15.53 -5.36 26.19
C ALA A 308 -15.54 -4.64 27.55
N CYS A 309 -14.58 -3.75 27.79
CA CYS A 309 -14.55 -2.95 29.01
C CYS A 309 -15.69 -1.92 29.05
N LEU A 310 -16.06 -1.32 27.92
CA LEU A 310 -17.18 -0.39 27.82
C LEU A 310 -18.50 -1.10 28.14
N GLU A 311 -18.73 -2.27 27.54
CA GLU A 311 -19.91 -3.11 27.80
C GLU A 311 -20.04 -3.42 29.30
N LEU A 312 -18.97 -3.92 29.92
CA LEU A 312 -18.93 -4.21 31.36
C LEU A 312 -19.26 -2.99 32.22
N VAL A 313 -18.71 -1.82 31.87
CA VAL A 313 -18.84 -0.60 32.66
C VAL A 313 -20.21 0.08 32.49
N THR A 314 -20.89 -0.15 31.37
CA THR A 314 -22.21 0.44 31.11
C THR A 314 -23.26 0.03 32.15
N GLU A 315 -23.08 -1.11 32.81
CA GLU A 315 -24.02 -1.65 33.79
C GLU A 315 -23.95 -0.94 35.15
N PHE A 316 -22.79 -0.40 35.55
CA PHE A 316 -22.58 0.03 36.95
C PHE A 316 -21.99 1.43 37.14
N SER A 317 -21.37 2.06 36.13
CA SER A 317 -20.73 3.38 36.32
C SER A 317 -20.79 4.28 35.08
N PRO A 318 -21.63 5.34 35.08
CA PRO A 318 -21.67 6.30 33.97
C PRO A 318 -20.36 7.10 33.85
N LYS A 319 -19.63 7.30 34.96
CA LYS A 319 -18.34 8.00 34.98
C LYS A 319 -17.26 7.21 34.23
N LEU A 320 -17.10 5.93 34.56
CA LEU A 320 -16.15 5.06 33.86
C LEU A 320 -16.60 4.82 32.41
N ARG A 321 -17.91 4.74 32.14
CA ARG A 321 -18.45 4.61 30.79
C ARG A 321 -17.94 5.75 29.90
N GLN A 322 -18.01 6.98 30.38
CA GLN A 322 -17.50 8.11 29.62
C GLN A 322 -15.98 8.11 29.50
N VAL A 323 -15.23 7.68 30.52
CA VAL A 323 -13.77 7.50 30.41
C VAL A 323 -13.44 6.54 29.28
N MET A 324 -14.13 5.39 29.20
CA MET A 324 -13.94 4.42 28.13
C MET A 324 -14.33 4.98 26.75
N LEU A 325 -15.42 5.76 26.65
CA LEU A 325 -15.78 6.43 25.40
C LEU A 325 -14.70 7.42 24.94
N ASN A 326 -14.07 8.15 25.86
CA ASN A 326 -13.00 9.09 25.55
C ASN A 326 -11.72 8.36 25.08
N GLU A 327 -11.35 7.25 25.72
CA GLU A 327 -10.19 6.43 25.29
C GLU A 327 -10.45 5.73 23.95
N MET A 328 -11.69 5.29 23.70
CA MET A 328 -12.09 4.69 22.43
C MET A 328 -12.12 5.73 21.30
N LEU A 329 -12.51 6.97 21.57
CA LEU A 329 -12.38 8.09 20.63
C LEU A 329 -10.92 8.32 20.26
N LEU A 330 -10.03 8.37 21.25
CA LEU A 330 -8.60 8.53 20.99
C LEU A 330 -8.03 7.36 20.18
N LEU A 331 -8.45 6.13 20.47
CA LEU A 331 -8.06 4.95 19.70
C LEU A 331 -8.51 5.06 18.24
N ASP A 332 -9.75 5.49 17.99
CA ASP A 332 -10.26 5.69 16.62
C ASP A 332 -9.45 6.77 15.88
N ILE A 333 -9.06 7.87 16.55
CA ILE A 333 -8.16 8.89 15.99
C ILE A 333 -6.82 8.27 15.62
N HIS A 334 -6.16 7.57 16.55
CA HIS A 334 -4.85 6.94 16.28
C HIS A 334 -4.93 5.90 15.16
N THR A 335 -6.01 5.13 15.09
CA THR A 335 -6.24 4.13 14.04
C THR A 335 -6.36 4.80 12.67
N HIS A 336 -7.13 5.88 12.59
CA HIS A 336 -7.29 6.66 11.37
C HIS A 336 -5.97 7.31 10.94
N GLU A 337 -5.27 7.94 11.88
CA GLU A 337 -3.99 8.60 11.63
C GLU A 337 -2.90 7.58 11.20
N ALA A 338 -2.85 6.41 11.82
CA ALA A 338 -1.84 5.39 11.53
C ALA A 338 -2.13 4.58 10.26
N GLY A 339 -3.41 4.37 9.90
CA GLY A 339 -3.82 3.53 8.76
C GLY A 339 -4.09 4.33 7.47
N THR A 340 -5.15 5.15 7.48
CA THR A 340 -5.67 5.85 6.28
C THR A 340 -5.08 7.24 6.09
N GLY A 341 -4.64 7.89 7.18
CA GLY A 341 -4.19 9.27 7.15
C GLY A 341 -2.92 9.52 6.31
N GLN A 342 -2.15 8.49 5.97
CA GLN A 342 -0.95 8.64 5.12
C GLN A 342 -1.28 8.74 3.63
N ALA A 343 -2.45 8.21 3.21
CA ALA A 343 -2.90 8.19 1.82
C ALA A 343 -3.88 9.33 1.47
N GLY A 344 -4.24 10.20 2.43
CA GLY A 344 -5.04 11.40 2.19
C GLY A 344 -6.56 11.19 2.11
N GLU A 345 -7.08 10.01 2.48
CA GLU A 345 -8.53 9.79 2.56
C GLU A 345 -9.13 10.58 3.74
N ARG A 346 -10.15 11.41 3.45
CA ARG A 346 -10.80 12.25 4.46
C ARG A 346 -11.44 11.38 5.55
N PRO A 347 -11.33 11.74 6.84
CA PRO A 347 -11.94 10.98 7.91
C PRO A 347 -13.46 10.93 7.78
N PRO A 348 -14.08 9.85 8.29
CA PRO A 348 -15.54 9.74 8.32
C PRO A 348 -16.14 10.88 9.15
N SER A 349 -17.25 11.45 8.68
CA SER A 349 -17.96 12.56 9.33
C SER A 349 -18.33 12.27 10.78
N ASP A 350 -18.61 11.00 11.09
CA ASP A 350 -18.98 10.53 12.42
C ASP A 350 -17.82 10.61 13.42
N LEU A 351 -16.58 10.48 12.96
CA LEU A 351 -15.41 10.68 13.82
C LEU A 351 -15.23 12.17 14.12
N ILE A 352 -15.35 13.03 13.10
CA ILE A 352 -15.27 14.49 13.28
C ILE A 352 -16.36 14.98 14.24
N SER A 353 -17.61 14.54 14.08
CA SER A 353 -18.71 14.96 14.94
C SER A 353 -18.52 14.49 16.38
N ARG A 354 -18.00 13.27 16.61
CA ARG A 354 -17.66 12.79 17.97
C ARG A 354 -16.53 13.60 18.61
N VAL A 355 -15.51 14.01 17.85
CA VAL A 355 -14.44 14.89 18.35
C VAL A 355 -14.99 16.26 18.75
N ARG A 356 -15.84 16.87 17.91
CA ARG A 356 -16.51 18.14 18.23
C ARG A 356 -17.37 18.02 19.49
N GLY A 357 -18.19 16.98 19.57
CA GLY A 357 -19.02 16.69 20.74
C GLY A 357 -18.21 16.50 22.03
N TYR A 358 -17.06 15.81 21.97
CA TYR A 358 -16.15 15.67 23.11
C TYR A 358 -15.57 17.02 23.57
N LEU A 359 -15.17 17.88 22.64
CA LEU A 359 -14.60 19.19 22.98
C LEU A 359 -15.66 20.12 23.58
N GLU A 360 -16.90 20.09 23.08
CA GLU A 360 -18.01 20.94 23.52
C GLU A 360 -18.66 20.47 24.82
N MET A 361 -18.88 19.17 24.98
CA MET A 361 -19.55 18.61 26.15
C MET A 361 -18.56 18.37 27.30
N ARG A 362 -18.35 19.40 28.12
CA ARG A 362 -17.61 19.25 29.37
C ARG A 362 -18.53 18.82 30.51
N LEU A 363 -18.48 17.53 30.85
CA LEU A 363 -19.06 17.01 32.08
C LEU A 363 -18.09 17.29 33.25
N PRO A 364 -18.48 18.08 34.28
CA PRO A 364 -17.57 18.59 35.31
C PRO A 364 -16.92 17.50 36.19
N ASP A 365 -17.52 16.32 36.29
CA ASP A 365 -17.07 15.25 37.21
C ASP A 365 -16.17 14.18 36.57
N ILE A 366 -15.78 14.37 35.31
CA ILE A 366 -15.07 13.36 34.52
C ILE A 366 -13.62 13.78 34.35
N PRO A 367 -12.65 12.97 34.81
CA PRO A 367 -11.26 13.33 34.73
C PRO A 367 -10.81 13.33 33.26
N LEU A 368 -10.36 14.48 32.76
CA LEU A 368 -9.90 14.64 31.38
C LEU A 368 -8.39 14.49 31.30
N ARG A 369 -7.92 13.58 30.44
CA ARG A 369 -6.49 13.47 30.14
C ARG A 369 -6.10 14.53 29.10
N GLN A 370 -5.10 15.34 29.43
CA GLN A 370 -4.55 16.39 28.55
C GLN A 370 -4.18 15.86 27.17
N VAL A 371 -3.64 14.63 27.12
CA VAL A 371 -3.26 13.92 25.88
C VAL A 371 -4.43 13.75 24.91
N ILE A 372 -5.66 13.53 25.39
CA ILE A 372 -6.82 13.35 24.49
C ILE A 372 -7.16 14.68 23.83
N ALA A 373 -7.17 15.77 24.59
CA ALA A 373 -7.51 17.08 24.07
C ALA A 373 -6.49 17.58 23.03
N GLU A 374 -5.19 17.38 23.27
CA GLU A 374 -4.16 17.75 22.30
C GLU A 374 -4.25 16.93 21.01
N GLU A 375 -4.53 15.62 21.08
CA GLU A 375 -4.69 14.75 19.90
C GLU A 375 -5.96 15.09 19.12
N CYS A 376 -7.07 15.39 19.80
CA CYS A 376 -8.29 15.87 19.15
C CYS A 376 -8.07 17.18 18.38
N VAL A 377 -7.36 18.14 18.97
CA VAL A 377 -7.07 19.42 18.30
C VAL A 377 -6.09 19.23 17.13
N ALA A 378 -5.04 18.40 17.32
CA ALA A 378 -4.10 18.08 16.25
C ALA A 378 -4.79 17.39 15.07
N PHE A 379 -5.70 16.45 15.35
CA PHE A 379 -6.54 15.79 14.35
C PHE A 379 -7.38 16.80 13.55
N MET A 380 -8.10 17.71 14.23
CA MET A 380 -8.92 18.71 13.55
C MET A 380 -8.09 19.65 12.65
N LEU A 381 -6.88 20.02 13.09
CA LEU A 381 -5.95 20.83 12.31
C LEU A 381 -5.42 20.08 11.08
N ASN A 382 -5.02 18.82 11.24
CA ASN A 382 -4.46 17.99 10.17
C ASN A 382 -5.46 17.82 9.01
N TRP A 383 -6.75 17.74 9.32
CA TRP A 383 -7.81 17.54 8.34
C TRP A 383 -8.52 18.82 7.88
N ARG A 384 -7.92 19.99 8.16
CA ARG A 384 -8.40 21.32 7.70
C ARG A 384 -9.82 21.65 8.14
N GLU A 385 -10.22 21.24 9.34
CA GLU A 385 -11.50 21.62 9.96
C GLU A 385 -11.43 23.06 10.53
N ASN A 386 -10.93 23.99 9.71
CA ASN A 386 -10.65 25.38 10.05
C ASN A 386 -11.93 26.18 10.36
N GLU A 387 -13.04 25.84 9.71
CA GLU A 387 -14.33 26.51 9.94
C GLU A 387 -14.81 26.30 11.38
N TYR A 388 -14.70 25.06 11.87
CA TYR A 388 -15.02 24.73 13.26
C TYR A 388 -14.11 25.49 14.23
N LEU A 389 -12.79 25.34 14.05
CA LEU A 389 -11.79 25.89 14.97
C LEU A 389 -11.81 27.42 15.05
N THR A 390 -12.33 28.11 14.03
CA THR A 390 -12.36 29.59 13.99
C THR A 390 -13.70 30.19 14.41
N LEU A 391 -14.84 29.62 13.99
CA LEU A 391 -16.15 30.25 14.15
C LEU A 391 -17.06 29.56 15.17
N GLN A 392 -16.85 28.27 15.45
CA GLN A 392 -17.80 27.45 16.22
C GLN A 392 -17.28 27.08 17.62
N VAL A 393 -16.02 27.40 17.96
CA VAL A 393 -15.45 27.06 19.27
C VAL A 393 -16.07 27.93 20.38
N PRO A 394 -16.68 27.33 21.42
CA PRO A 394 -17.22 28.06 22.57
C PRO A 394 -16.14 28.87 23.33
N ALA A 395 -16.49 30.09 23.75
CA ALA A 395 -15.57 31.01 24.46
C ALA A 395 -14.97 30.41 25.74
N PHE A 396 -15.74 29.58 26.46
CA PHE A 396 -15.26 28.88 27.66
C PHE A 396 -14.11 27.90 27.37
N LEU A 397 -14.11 27.23 26.21
CA LEU A 397 -13.04 26.30 25.83
C LEU A 397 -11.74 27.05 25.53
N LEU A 398 -11.85 28.22 24.90
CA LEU A 398 -10.70 29.08 24.56
C LEU A 398 -9.98 29.62 25.80
N GLN A 399 -10.71 29.83 26.90
CA GLN A 399 -10.14 30.35 28.15
C GLN A 399 -9.54 29.25 29.03
N SER A 400 -10.00 28.00 28.88
CA SER A 400 -9.67 26.91 29.81
C SER A 400 -8.75 25.84 29.22
N ASN A 401 -8.67 25.70 27.89
CA ASN A 401 -7.80 24.71 27.25
C ASN A 401 -6.80 25.38 26.30
N PRO A 402 -5.49 25.33 26.62
CA PRO A 402 -4.47 26.03 25.84
C PRO A 402 -4.25 25.41 24.46
N TYR A 403 -4.50 24.11 24.27
CA TYR A 403 -4.38 23.46 22.96
C TYR A 403 -5.47 23.94 22.01
N VAL A 404 -6.71 24.06 22.49
CA VAL A 404 -7.82 24.59 21.68
C VAL A 404 -7.54 26.04 21.29
N LYS A 405 -7.01 26.86 22.21
CA LYS A 405 -6.63 28.24 21.92
C LYS A 405 -5.52 28.33 20.87
N LEU A 406 -4.47 27.51 21.00
CA LEU A 406 -3.39 27.45 20.01
C LEU A 406 -3.89 26.97 18.64
N GLY A 407 -4.72 25.93 18.61
CA GLY A 407 -5.29 25.42 17.37
C GLY A 407 -6.22 26.42 16.67
N GLN A 408 -7.00 27.18 17.43
CA GLN A 408 -7.83 28.27 16.89
C GLN A 408 -6.97 29.36 16.22
N LEU A 409 -5.89 29.79 16.86
CA LEU A 409 -4.98 30.81 16.31
C LEU A 409 -4.26 30.31 15.06
N LEU A 410 -3.80 29.05 15.06
CA LEU A 410 -3.16 28.43 13.89
C LEU A 410 -4.13 28.31 12.71
N ALA A 411 -5.34 27.78 12.94
CA ALA A 411 -6.37 27.67 11.91
C ALA A 411 -6.80 29.03 11.34
N ALA A 412 -6.95 30.05 12.21
CA ALA A 412 -7.28 31.42 11.80
C ALA A 412 -6.19 32.03 10.92
N THR A 413 -4.93 31.91 11.34
CA THR A 413 -3.78 32.42 10.59
C THR A 413 -3.67 31.74 9.22
N CYS A 414 -3.79 30.40 9.16
CA CYS A 414 -3.74 29.66 7.90
C CYS A 414 -4.90 29.99 6.94
N LYS A 415 -6.10 30.24 7.46
CA LYS A 415 -7.27 30.64 6.66
C LYS A 415 -7.11 32.03 6.04
N GLU A 416 -6.40 32.95 6.71
CA GLU A 416 -6.25 34.34 6.29
C GLU A 416 -5.05 34.60 5.36
N LEU A 417 -4.13 33.64 5.19
CA LEU A 417 -2.99 33.74 4.27
C LEU A 417 -3.34 34.14 2.82
N PRO A 418 -4.48 33.71 2.22
CA PRO A 418 -4.89 34.16 0.88
C PRO A 418 -5.39 35.61 0.81
N GLY A 419 -5.61 36.29 1.95
CA GLY A 419 -6.23 37.61 2.05
C GLY A 419 -5.26 38.75 2.36
N PRO A 420 -5.20 39.85 1.57
CA PRO A 420 -4.18 40.89 1.70
C PRO A 420 -4.39 41.93 2.82
N LYS A 421 -5.51 41.92 3.58
CA LYS A 421 -5.86 43.03 4.50
C LYS A 421 -6.04 42.68 5.98
N GLU A 422 -6.38 41.44 6.35
CA GLU A 422 -6.66 41.06 7.76
C GLU A 422 -5.67 40.07 8.38
N SER A 423 -4.86 39.39 7.56
CA SER A 423 -3.91 38.35 7.98
C SER A 423 -2.85 38.79 9.00
N ARG A 424 -2.59 40.09 9.11
CA ARG A 424 -1.60 40.63 10.06
C ARG A 424 -2.07 40.55 11.51
N ARG A 425 -3.38 40.58 11.78
CA ARG A 425 -3.89 40.62 13.16
C ARG A 425 -3.77 39.25 13.83
N THR A 426 -4.28 38.20 13.19
CA THR A 426 -4.19 36.82 13.70
C THR A 426 -2.76 36.32 13.76
N ALA A 427 -1.93 36.66 12.76
CA ALA A 427 -0.49 36.35 12.77
C ALA A 427 0.25 37.07 13.92
N LYS A 428 -0.13 38.31 14.24
CA LYS A 428 0.43 39.05 15.39
C LYS A 428 0.03 38.40 16.71
N ASP A 429 -1.24 38.02 16.86
CA ASP A 429 -1.73 37.34 18.06
C ASP A 429 -1.03 35.99 18.28
N LEU A 430 -0.83 35.20 17.21
CA LEU A 430 -0.07 33.95 17.24
C LEU A 430 1.41 34.19 17.62
N TRP A 431 2.04 35.20 17.03
CA TRP A 431 3.41 35.59 17.35
C TRP A 431 3.57 35.99 18.82
N GLU A 432 2.67 36.82 19.34
CA GLU A 432 2.69 37.25 20.74
C GLU A 432 2.57 36.06 21.70
N VAL A 433 1.67 35.10 21.43
CA VAL A 433 1.52 33.88 22.24
C VAL A 433 2.78 33.00 22.20
N VAL A 434 3.37 32.77 21.02
CA VAL A 434 4.59 31.97 20.88
C VAL A 434 5.78 32.63 21.58
N VAL A 435 5.91 33.96 21.45
CA VAL A 435 6.94 34.73 22.16
C VAL A 435 6.73 34.65 23.67
N GLN A 436 5.50 34.75 24.17
CA GLN A 436 5.20 34.60 25.60
C GLN A 436 5.60 33.22 26.13
N ILE A 437 5.28 32.14 25.40
CA ILE A 437 5.68 30.76 25.75
C ILE A 437 7.22 30.61 25.80
N CYS A 438 7.93 31.29 24.89
CA CYS A 438 9.39 31.21 24.79
C CYS A 438 10.14 32.25 25.64
N SER A 439 9.44 33.21 26.25
CA SER A 439 10.01 34.28 27.07
C SER A 439 10.29 33.80 28.50
N VAL A 440 11.24 34.44 29.21
CA VAL A 440 11.57 34.11 30.61
C VAL A 440 10.81 35.04 31.54
N SER A 441 10.14 34.47 32.56
CA SER A 441 9.55 35.28 33.62
C SER A 441 10.66 35.95 34.44
N SER A 442 10.68 37.28 34.42
CA SER A 442 11.68 38.10 35.12
C SER A 442 11.38 38.31 36.60
N GLN A 443 10.22 37.84 37.11
CA GLN A 443 9.78 38.13 38.49
C GLN A 443 10.44 37.27 39.59
N HIS A 444 11.20 36.22 39.25
CA HIS A 444 11.89 35.38 40.25
C HIS A 444 13.41 35.31 40.05
N LYS A 445 14.09 36.46 39.88
CA LYS A 445 15.53 36.55 40.18
C LYS A 445 15.77 36.45 41.71
N ARG A 446 15.49 35.30 42.29
CA ARG A 446 16.01 34.88 43.61
C ARG A 446 16.44 33.42 43.50
N GLY A 447 17.45 33.16 42.68
CA GLY A 447 18.04 31.84 42.56
C GLY A 447 18.84 31.70 41.27
N ASN A 448 20.16 31.75 41.40
CA ASN A 448 21.19 31.59 40.38
C ASN A 448 21.49 32.75 39.43
N ASP A 449 22.73 33.22 39.56
CA ASP A 449 23.47 34.01 38.58
C ASP A 449 23.90 33.08 37.44
N GLY A 450 23.25 33.20 36.28
CA GLY A 450 23.56 32.43 35.08
C GLY A 450 22.36 32.24 34.15
N ARG A 451 22.59 32.26 32.83
CA ARG A 451 21.60 32.04 31.75
C ARG A 451 21.04 30.60 31.70
N VAL A 452 20.81 29.96 32.85
CA VAL A 452 20.45 28.54 32.98
C VAL A 452 18.93 28.35 33.21
N SER A 453 18.18 29.44 33.42
CA SER A 453 16.74 29.42 33.69
C SER A 453 15.89 28.87 32.53
N LEU A 454 16.35 28.97 31.28
CA LEU A 454 15.67 28.39 30.11
C LEU A 454 16.05 26.93 29.81
N ILE A 455 17.18 26.45 30.35
CA ILE A 455 17.82 25.19 29.91
C ILE A 455 17.71 24.09 30.97
N LYS A 456 17.80 24.43 32.27
CA LYS A 456 17.70 23.43 33.36
C LYS A 456 16.55 23.69 34.33
N GLN A 457 16.09 24.93 34.46
CA GLN A 457 14.99 25.26 35.35
C GLN A 457 13.70 25.10 34.54
N ARG A 458 12.84 24.18 35.00
CA ARG A 458 11.49 24.08 34.46
C ARG A 458 10.83 25.46 34.49
N GLU A 459 10.41 25.88 33.30
CA GLU A 459 9.16 26.58 33.09
C GLU A 459 9.17 28.09 33.36
N SER A 460 9.30 28.85 32.27
CA SER A 460 8.64 30.14 32.18
C SER A 460 7.13 29.93 31.99
N THR A 461 6.35 30.27 33.00
CA THR A 461 4.88 30.12 33.10
C THR A 461 4.08 31.31 32.53
N LEU A 462 4.71 32.20 31.76
CA LEU A 462 4.02 33.40 31.25
C LEU A 462 3.08 33.12 30.09
N GLY A 463 3.29 32.00 29.38
CA GLY A 463 2.47 31.59 28.25
C GLY A 463 1.34 30.64 28.62
N ILE A 464 0.47 30.35 27.65
CA ILE A 464 -0.68 29.43 27.82
C ILE A 464 -0.27 27.96 28.04
N MET A 465 0.97 27.58 27.70
CA MET A 465 1.50 26.21 27.82
C MET A 465 3.03 26.23 27.96
N TYR A 466 3.61 25.09 28.34
CA TYR A 466 5.06 24.95 28.43
C TYR A 466 5.71 24.74 27.06
N ARG A 467 6.98 25.16 26.93
CA ARG A 467 7.76 24.97 25.70
C ARG A 467 7.82 23.51 25.24
N SER A 468 7.98 22.57 26.18
CA SER A 468 8.01 21.14 25.86
C SER A 468 6.66 20.62 25.35
N GLU A 469 5.55 21.16 25.86
CA GLU A 469 4.20 20.82 25.42
C GLU A 469 3.93 21.35 24.01
N LEU A 470 4.35 22.59 23.73
CA LEU A 470 4.28 23.14 22.37
C LEU A 470 5.04 22.27 21.36
N LEU A 471 6.25 21.82 21.70
CA LEU A 471 7.03 20.93 20.84
C LEU A 471 6.37 19.55 20.67
N SER A 472 5.79 19.01 21.73
CA SER A 472 5.02 17.75 21.67
C SER A 472 3.82 17.88 20.75
N PHE A 473 3.08 18.99 20.86
CA PHE A 473 1.92 19.29 20.03
C PHE A 473 2.28 19.44 18.55
N ILE A 474 3.34 20.21 18.24
CA ILE A 474 3.79 20.41 16.85
C ILE A 474 4.20 19.08 16.20
N LYS A 475 4.81 18.15 16.94
CA LYS A 475 5.17 16.81 16.41
C LYS A 475 3.97 15.98 15.96
N LYS A 476 2.76 16.31 16.42
CA LYS A 476 1.50 15.63 16.06
C LYS A 476 0.83 16.23 14.83
N LEU A 477 1.30 17.40 14.38
CA LEU A 477 0.79 18.05 13.19
C LEU A 477 1.46 17.49 11.93
N ARG A 478 0.66 17.25 10.88
CA ARG A 478 1.12 16.85 9.56
C ARG A 478 1.32 18.08 8.69
N GLY A 479 2.45 18.14 7.98
CA GLY A 479 2.79 19.23 7.06
C GLY A 479 1.88 19.40 5.83
N GLN A 480 0.84 18.56 5.66
CA GLN A 480 -0.17 18.71 4.60
C GLN A 480 -1.40 19.51 5.06
N GLY A 481 -1.67 19.58 6.36
CA GLY A 481 -2.85 20.26 6.95
C GLY A 481 -2.61 21.74 7.22
N LEU A 482 -1.42 22.07 7.71
CA LEU A 482 -0.91 23.44 7.75
C LEU A 482 0.19 23.56 6.70
N ASP A 483 0.09 24.56 5.83
CA ASP A 483 1.16 24.98 4.92
C ASP A 483 2.30 25.60 5.76
N LEU A 484 2.98 24.77 6.58
CA LEU A 484 4.04 25.19 7.51
C LEU A 484 5.33 25.56 6.78
N SER A 485 5.38 25.32 5.47
CA SER A 485 6.35 25.92 4.57
C SER A 485 5.63 26.96 3.72
N PRO A 486 5.94 28.27 3.81
CA PRO A 486 5.88 29.05 2.59
C PRO A 486 6.79 28.31 1.61
N LYS A 487 6.27 27.93 0.44
CA LYS A 487 7.13 27.69 -0.72
C LYS A 487 7.93 28.97 -0.93
N LEU A 488 9.10 29.04 -0.30
CA LEU A 488 10.16 29.98 -0.63
C LEU A 488 10.79 29.47 -1.93
N GLU A 489 10.00 29.53 -3.00
CA GLU A 489 10.47 29.55 -4.37
C GLU A 489 10.23 30.98 -4.84
N CYS A 490 11.23 31.83 -4.65
CA CYS A 490 11.50 33.01 -5.45
C CYS A 490 12.93 32.88 -5.95
#